data_AF-A0A7C3A5J6-F1
#
_entry.id   AF-A0A7C3A5J6-F1
#
_cell.length_a   1.000
_cell.length_b   1.000
_cell.length_c   1.000
_cell.angle_alpha   90.00
_cell.angle_beta   90.00
_cell.angle_gamma   90.00
#
_symmetry.space_group_name_H-M   'P 1'
#
loop_
_entity.id
_entity.type
_entity.pdbx_description
1 polymer ?
#
loop_
_entity_poly.entity_id
_entity_poly.type
_entity_poly.pdbx_seq_one_letter_code
_entity_poly.pdbx_strand_id
1 'polypeptide(L)'
;MKIMRGEKGFTLIEVITIVAILGAIMGVVSMTIIMVMKISPQNNDWAVALRQVQNAGYWISRDVMMAQSVNVTTLEFLTLEWVILDDDGNSANCTVTYQFEDMSDGMKRLIRQKQVGDEPEEQILIAENIYYDPDGDPSNSTKVIDYESPTLTVKMTATCGETTVSRQYETTQRVPTSE
;
A
#
# COMPACT_ATOMS: atom_id res chain seq x y z
N MET A 1 10.20 81.03 7.53
CA MET A 1 10.22 79.56 7.38
C MET A 1 8.92 79.02 7.97
N LYS A 2 8.02 78.48 7.13
CA LYS A 2 6.65 78.11 7.52
C LYS A 2 6.64 76.63 7.91
N ILE A 3 6.52 76.32 9.20
CA ILE A 3 6.46 74.94 9.69
C ILE A 3 5.09 74.35 9.32
N MET A 4 5.07 73.28 8.52
CA MET A 4 3.86 72.55 8.16
C MET A 4 3.39 71.76 9.39
N ARG A 5 2.28 72.20 9.99
CA ARG A 5 1.65 71.56 11.15
C ARG A 5 0.80 70.38 10.65
N GLY A 6 1.42 69.20 10.56
CA GLY A 6 0.75 67.99 10.05
C GLY A 6 1.30 66.66 10.55
N GLU A 7 2.38 66.63 11.33
CA GLU A 7 2.94 65.38 11.86
C GLU A 7 2.14 64.92 13.09
N LYS A 8 1.13 64.08 12.86
CA LYS A 8 0.47 63.33 13.93
C LYS A 8 1.39 62.17 14.32
N GLY A 9 2.06 62.28 15.46
CA GLY A 9 2.84 61.17 16.02
C GLY A 9 1.95 59.96 16.32
N PHE A 10 2.48 58.75 16.07
CA PHE A 10 1.81 57.49 16.40
C PHE A 10 1.39 57.48 17.87
N THR A 11 0.13 57.19 18.12
CA THR A 11 -0.37 57.09 19.50
C THR A 11 -0.02 55.72 20.07
N LEU A 12 0.28 55.64 21.38
CA LEU A 12 0.59 54.37 22.05
C LEU A 12 -0.51 53.31 21.83
N ILE A 13 -1.77 53.75 21.81
CA ILE A 13 -2.94 52.88 21.58
C ILE A 13 -2.95 52.29 20.17
N GLU A 14 -2.48 53.02 19.16
CA GLU A 14 -2.38 52.56 17.78
C GLU A 14 -1.31 51.45 17.65
N VAL A 15 -0.17 51.62 18.32
CA VAL A 15 0.90 50.60 18.35
C VAL A 15 0.43 49.33 19.04
N ILE A 16 -0.24 49.44 20.20
CA ILE A 16 -0.75 48.28 20.94
C ILE A 16 -1.81 47.54 20.11
N THR A 17 -2.68 48.27 19.40
CA THR A 17 -3.71 47.68 18.54
C THR A 17 -3.08 46.91 17.38
N ILE A 18 -2.05 47.47 16.74
CA ILE A 18 -1.32 46.80 15.65
C ILE A 18 -0.63 45.53 16.16
N VAL A 19 0.05 45.58 17.31
CA VAL A 19 0.72 44.40 17.88
C VAL A 19 -0.28 43.32 18.27
N ALA A 20 -1.44 43.68 18.83
CA ALA A 20 -2.50 42.74 19.15
C ALA A 20 -3.06 42.06 17.89
N ILE A 21 -3.29 42.82 16.83
CA ILE A 21 -3.76 42.29 15.54
C ILE A 21 -2.71 41.35 14.93
N LEU A 22 -1.43 41.76 14.91
CA LEU A 22 -0.34 40.93 14.39
C LEU A 22 -0.16 39.64 15.19
N GLY A 23 -0.24 39.69 16.52
CA GLY A 23 -0.17 38.51 17.38
C GLY A 23 -1.31 37.53 17.11
N ALA A 24 -2.54 38.03 16.93
CA ALA A 24 -3.68 37.21 16.57
C ALA A 24 -3.53 36.55 15.18
N ILE A 25 -3.04 37.29 14.19
CA ILE A 25 -2.81 36.78 12.83
C ILE A 25 -1.72 35.69 12.84
N MET A 26 -0.61 35.93 13.53
CA MET A 26 0.51 34.98 13.60
C MET A 26 0.06 33.62 14.16
N GLY A 27 -0.78 33.60 15.19
CA GLY A 27 -1.31 32.36 15.76
C GLY A 27 -2.07 31.50 14.74
N VAL A 28 -2.95 32.12 13.95
CA VAL A 28 -3.73 31.43 12.90
C VAL A 28 -2.81 30.94 11.77
N VAL A 29 -1.85 31.77 11.35
CA VAL A 29 -0.90 31.40 10.28
C VAL A 29 -0.02 30.22 10.69
N SER A 30 0.52 30.23 11.91
CA SER A 30 1.35 29.12 12.41
C SER A 30 0.58 27.80 12.46
N MET A 31 -0.67 27.81 12.93
CA MET A 31 -1.52 26.60 12.95
C MET A 31 -1.77 26.06 11.53
N THR A 32 -2.01 26.95 10.58
CA THR A 32 -2.26 26.59 9.18
C THR A 32 -1.02 25.95 8.54
N ILE A 33 0.18 26.50 8.81
CA ILE A 33 1.45 25.95 8.30
C ILE A 33 1.70 24.54 8.88
N ILE A 34 1.52 24.35 10.19
CA ILE A 34 1.67 23.04 10.83
C ILE A 34 0.67 22.03 10.25
N MET A 35 -0.57 22.45 10.03
CA MET A 35 -1.62 21.60 9.46
C MET A 35 -1.26 21.15 8.04
N VAL A 36 -0.81 22.05 7.16
CA VAL A 36 -0.38 21.72 5.80
C VAL A 36 0.83 20.77 5.81
N MET A 37 1.80 21.01 6.69
CA MET A 37 3.00 20.15 6.80
C MET A 37 2.68 18.73 7.27
N LYS A 38 1.61 18.52 8.06
CA LYS A 38 1.25 17.20 8.59
C LYS A 38 0.25 16.44 7.72
N ILE A 39 -0.76 17.13 7.18
CA ILE A 39 -1.83 16.47 6.42
C ILE A 39 -1.31 15.98 5.05
N SER A 40 -0.41 16.72 4.41
CA SER A 40 0.08 16.37 3.07
C SER A 40 0.88 15.05 3.06
N PRO A 41 1.87 14.84 3.96
CA PRO A 41 2.58 13.56 4.04
C PRO A 41 1.66 12.40 4.41
N GLN A 42 0.76 12.57 5.39
CA GLN A 42 -0.15 11.50 5.81
C GLN A 42 -1.07 11.04 4.67
N ASN A 43 -1.62 11.98 3.89
CA ASN A 43 -2.45 11.63 2.73
C ASN A 43 -1.65 10.93 1.64
N ASN A 44 -0.39 11.34 1.42
CA ASN A 44 0.49 10.69 0.46
C ASN A 44 0.86 9.28 0.91
N ASP A 45 1.21 9.10 2.18
CA ASP A 45 1.57 7.81 2.77
C ASP A 45 0.38 6.84 2.73
N TRP A 46 -0.82 7.31 3.05
CA TRP A 46 -2.05 6.53 2.90
C TRP A 46 -2.26 6.10 1.44
N ALA A 47 -2.11 7.01 0.48
CA ALA A 47 -2.29 6.71 -0.94
C ALA A 47 -1.26 5.67 -1.43
N VAL A 48 0.00 5.78 -0.98
CA VAL A 48 1.05 4.80 -1.29
C VAL A 48 0.70 3.45 -0.68
N ALA A 49 0.45 3.36 0.62
CA ALA A 49 0.13 2.09 1.30
C ALA A 49 -1.11 1.42 0.70
N LEU A 50 -2.16 2.20 0.39
CA LEU A 50 -3.35 1.70 -0.28
C LEU A 50 -3.03 1.12 -1.66
N ARG A 51 -2.22 1.81 -2.45
CA ARG A 51 -1.81 1.32 -3.79
C ARG A 51 -1.02 0.01 -3.69
N GLN A 52 -0.15 -0.15 -2.69
CA GLN A 52 0.60 -1.39 -2.48
C GLN A 52 -0.35 -2.57 -2.21
N VAL A 53 -1.30 -2.38 -1.29
CA VAL A 53 -2.30 -3.38 -0.94
C VAL A 53 -3.24 -3.71 -2.11
N GLN A 54 -3.60 -2.70 -2.93
CA GLN A 54 -4.44 -2.90 -4.11
C GLN A 54 -3.71 -3.63 -5.24
N ASN A 55 -2.45 -3.29 -5.51
CA ASN A 55 -1.67 -3.97 -6.54
C ASN A 55 -1.47 -5.44 -6.16
N ALA A 56 -1.08 -5.73 -4.91
CA ALA A 56 -0.95 -7.10 -4.44
C ALA A 56 -2.25 -7.89 -4.54
N GLY A 57 -3.37 -7.31 -4.07
CA GLY A 57 -4.68 -7.93 -4.19
C GLY A 57 -5.07 -8.22 -5.64
N TYR A 58 -4.84 -7.27 -6.56
CA TYR A 58 -5.12 -7.44 -7.99
C TYR A 58 -4.36 -8.62 -8.61
N TRP A 59 -3.04 -8.68 -8.41
CA TRP A 59 -2.22 -9.75 -8.99
C TRP A 59 -2.58 -11.12 -8.41
N ILE A 60 -2.72 -11.23 -7.09
CA ILE A 60 -3.10 -12.48 -6.43
C ILE A 60 -4.48 -12.94 -6.92
N SER A 61 -5.47 -12.05 -6.91
CA SER A 61 -6.84 -12.40 -7.35
C SER A 61 -6.84 -12.90 -8.79
N ARG A 62 -6.13 -12.19 -9.68
CA ARG A 62 -6.07 -12.57 -11.10
C ARG A 62 -5.46 -13.95 -11.30
N ASP A 63 -4.39 -14.27 -10.58
CA ASP A 63 -3.71 -15.55 -10.73
C ASP A 63 -4.48 -16.68 -10.04
N VAL A 64 -5.14 -16.44 -8.91
CA VAL A 64 -6.06 -17.39 -8.26
C VAL A 64 -7.23 -17.76 -9.16
N MET A 65 -7.78 -16.80 -9.90
CA MET A 65 -8.85 -17.08 -10.87
C MET A 65 -8.42 -18.05 -11.97
N MET A 66 -7.13 -18.12 -12.30
CA MET A 66 -6.58 -19.05 -13.30
C MET A 66 -6.08 -20.35 -12.67
N ALA A 67 -5.73 -20.32 -11.39
CA ALA A 67 -5.17 -21.45 -10.67
C ALA A 67 -6.13 -22.64 -10.64
N GLN A 68 -5.61 -23.81 -10.97
CA GLN A 68 -6.28 -25.10 -10.76
C GLN A 68 -5.92 -25.68 -9.39
N SER A 69 -4.68 -25.45 -8.94
CA SER A 69 -4.19 -25.82 -7.61
C SER A 69 -3.70 -24.58 -6.87
N VAL A 70 -4.00 -24.50 -5.59
CA VAL A 70 -3.57 -23.44 -4.68
C VAL A 70 -2.92 -24.12 -3.48
N ASN A 71 -1.68 -23.74 -3.20
CA ASN A 71 -0.93 -24.23 -2.05
C ASN A 71 -0.48 -23.04 -1.20
N VAL A 72 -0.74 -23.11 0.10
CA VAL A 72 -0.43 -22.05 1.06
C VAL A 72 0.68 -22.57 1.96
N THR A 73 1.87 -21.98 1.84
CA THR A 73 3.04 -22.38 2.64
C THR A 73 3.66 -21.16 3.31
N THR A 74 4.36 -21.36 4.43
CA THR A 74 5.00 -20.25 5.15
C THR A 74 6.27 -19.73 4.46
N LEU A 75 6.95 -20.59 3.70
CA LEU A 75 8.17 -20.23 2.98
C LEU A 75 7.86 -19.36 1.75
N GLU A 76 6.86 -19.77 0.97
CA GLU A 76 6.53 -19.16 -0.31
C GLU A 76 5.26 -18.32 -0.30
N PHE A 77 4.67 -18.11 0.90
CA PHE A 77 3.36 -17.48 1.20
C PHE A 77 2.15 -18.02 0.42
N LEU A 78 2.22 -18.07 -0.91
CA LEU A 78 1.20 -18.61 -1.82
C LEU A 78 1.86 -19.14 -3.11
N THR A 79 1.53 -20.38 -3.47
CA THR A 79 1.93 -21.03 -4.72
C THR A 79 0.69 -21.46 -5.49
N LEU A 80 0.62 -21.10 -6.77
CA LEU A 80 -0.53 -21.29 -7.65
C LEU A 80 -0.09 -22.05 -8.90
N GLU A 81 -0.86 -23.05 -9.31
CA GLU A 81 -0.52 -23.87 -10.48
C GLU A 81 -1.70 -24.02 -11.42
N TRP A 82 -1.43 -23.95 -12.71
CA TRP A 82 -2.41 -24.23 -13.77
C TRP A 82 -1.72 -24.68 -15.05
N VAL A 83 -2.48 -25.26 -15.97
CA VAL A 83 -2.00 -25.65 -17.30
C VAL A 83 -2.34 -24.54 -18.30
N ILE A 84 -1.37 -24.16 -19.12
CA ILE A 84 -1.53 -23.27 -20.27
C ILE A 84 -1.46 -24.13 -21.54
N LEU A 85 -2.32 -23.86 -22.51
CA LEU A 85 -2.23 -24.43 -23.85
C LEU A 85 -1.57 -23.41 -24.78
N ASP A 86 -0.57 -23.84 -25.55
CA ASP A 86 0.00 -23.03 -26.62
C ASP A 86 -0.90 -23.04 -27.88
N ASP A 87 -0.55 -22.21 -28.87
CA ASP A 87 -1.29 -22.12 -30.13
C ASP A 87 -1.28 -23.44 -30.94
N ASP A 88 -0.31 -24.31 -30.67
CA ASP A 88 -0.15 -25.63 -31.29
C ASP A 88 -0.90 -26.74 -30.53
N GLY A 89 -1.57 -26.41 -29.43
CA GLY A 89 -2.34 -27.33 -28.59
C GLY A 89 -1.50 -28.15 -27.60
N ASN A 90 -0.22 -27.85 -27.42
CA ASN A 90 0.59 -28.46 -26.38
C ASN A 90 0.31 -27.81 -25.03
N SER A 91 0.30 -28.64 -23.98
CA SER A 91 0.12 -28.19 -22.60
C SER A 91 1.46 -27.92 -21.93
N ALA A 92 1.61 -26.75 -21.31
CA ALA A 92 2.70 -26.42 -20.42
C ALA A 92 2.18 -26.12 -19.01
N ASN A 93 2.88 -26.60 -17.99
CA ASN A 93 2.57 -26.27 -16.60
C ASN A 93 3.05 -24.85 -16.30
N CYS A 94 2.18 -24.03 -15.72
CA CYS A 94 2.49 -22.71 -15.21
C CYS A 94 2.42 -22.74 -13.68
N THR A 95 3.50 -22.34 -13.04
CA THR A 95 3.60 -22.17 -11.59
C THR A 95 3.87 -20.71 -11.27
N VAL A 96 3.09 -20.16 -10.35
CA VAL A 96 3.30 -18.81 -9.81
C VAL A 96 3.50 -18.86 -8.31
N THR A 97 4.60 -18.27 -7.86
CA THR A 97 5.02 -18.26 -6.46
C THR A 97 5.11 -16.83 -5.95
N TYR A 98 4.56 -16.55 -4.77
CA TYR A 98 4.50 -15.21 -4.18
C TYR A 98 5.36 -15.10 -2.93
N GLN A 99 6.60 -14.66 -3.04
CA GLN A 99 7.53 -14.68 -1.90
C GLN A 99 7.69 -13.31 -1.25
N PHE A 100 8.01 -13.32 0.05
CA PHE A 100 8.43 -12.13 0.78
C PHE A 100 9.94 -12.00 0.78
N GLU A 101 10.41 -10.80 0.46
CA GLU A 101 11.82 -10.43 0.55
C GLU A 101 12.01 -9.37 1.62
N ASP A 102 13.05 -9.52 2.44
CA ASP A 102 13.33 -8.57 3.53
C ASP A 102 13.71 -7.18 3.01
N MET A 103 13.17 -6.16 3.67
CA MET A 103 13.61 -4.77 3.52
C MET A 103 14.27 -4.27 4.80
N SER A 104 14.93 -3.11 4.72
CA SER A 104 15.23 -2.32 5.91
C SER A 104 13.94 -2.00 6.66
N ASP A 105 14.01 -1.94 7.99
CA ASP A 105 12.90 -1.56 8.88
C ASP A 105 11.83 -2.63 9.14
N GLY A 106 12.10 -3.90 8.81
CA GLY A 106 11.21 -5.02 9.15
C GLY A 106 10.00 -5.18 8.22
N MET A 107 9.89 -4.32 7.22
CA MET A 107 8.92 -4.45 6.13
C MET A 107 9.41 -5.45 5.08
N LYS A 108 8.49 -5.93 4.22
CA LYS A 108 8.80 -6.88 3.15
C LYS A 108 8.46 -6.32 1.77
N ARG A 109 9.15 -6.83 0.75
CA ARG A 109 8.72 -6.78 -0.65
C ARG A 109 7.92 -8.04 -0.98
N LEU A 110 6.81 -7.89 -1.68
CA LEU A 110 6.10 -9.01 -2.27
C LEU A 110 6.57 -9.19 -3.71
N ILE A 111 7.19 -10.33 -3.98
CA ILE A 111 7.71 -10.72 -5.27
C ILE A 111 6.78 -11.79 -5.86
N ARG A 112 6.47 -11.67 -7.14
CA ARG A 112 5.80 -12.71 -7.92
C ARG A 112 6.80 -13.33 -8.88
N GLN A 113 6.98 -14.65 -8.79
CA GLN A 113 7.78 -15.46 -9.70
C GLN A 113 6.85 -16.32 -10.53
N LYS A 114 7.04 -16.34 -11.85
CA LYS A 114 6.23 -17.15 -12.79
C LYS A 114 7.15 -18.00 -13.64
N GLN A 115 6.90 -19.30 -13.61
CA GLN A 115 7.57 -20.30 -14.41
C GLN A 115 6.56 -20.95 -15.37
N VAL A 116 6.88 -21.06 -16.65
CA VAL A 116 6.03 -21.71 -17.67
C VAL A 116 6.84 -22.79 -18.38
N GLY A 117 6.56 -24.05 -18.09
CA GLY A 117 7.36 -25.17 -18.63
C GLY A 117 8.85 -24.97 -18.37
N ASP A 118 9.64 -25.02 -19.46
CA ASP A 118 11.10 -24.81 -19.44
C ASP A 118 11.52 -23.36 -19.79
N GLU A 119 10.58 -22.43 -19.89
CA GLU A 119 10.89 -21.02 -20.14
C GLU A 119 11.67 -20.40 -18.96
N PRO A 120 12.46 -19.34 -19.16
CA PRO A 120 13.09 -18.62 -18.06
C PRO A 120 12.05 -18.07 -17.08
N GLU A 121 12.34 -18.16 -15.78
CA GLU A 121 11.49 -17.59 -14.73
C GLU A 121 11.32 -16.07 -14.92
N GLU A 122 10.07 -15.61 -14.89
CA GLU A 122 9.71 -14.20 -14.89
C GLU A 122 9.48 -13.73 -13.44
N GLN A 123 10.25 -12.72 -13.02
CA GLN A 123 10.13 -12.12 -11.69
C GLN A 123 9.59 -10.70 -11.78
N ILE A 124 8.58 -10.38 -10.97
CA ILE A 124 7.95 -9.05 -10.89
C ILE A 124 7.83 -8.61 -9.43
N LEU A 125 8.28 -7.40 -9.13
CA LEU A 125 7.98 -6.72 -7.87
C LEU A 125 6.51 -6.27 -7.88
N ILE A 126 5.71 -6.85 -6.98
CA ILE A 126 4.27 -6.56 -6.89
C ILE A 126 4.01 -5.44 -5.90
N ALA A 127 4.63 -5.50 -4.73
CA ALA A 127 4.42 -4.48 -3.72
C ALA A 127 5.65 -4.31 -2.83
N GLU A 128 5.79 -3.12 -2.30
CA GLU A 128 6.79 -2.77 -1.29
C GLU A 128 6.10 -2.33 0.00
N ASN A 129 6.87 -2.36 1.08
CA ASN A 129 6.41 -2.01 2.42
C ASN A 129 5.19 -2.85 2.86
N ILE A 130 5.23 -4.14 2.58
CA ILE A 130 4.26 -5.11 3.10
C ILE A 130 4.62 -5.44 4.54
N TYR A 131 3.63 -5.36 5.43
CA TYR A 131 3.80 -5.79 6.81
C TYR A 131 3.52 -7.29 6.89
N TYR A 132 4.54 -8.07 7.26
CA TYR A 132 4.45 -9.52 7.44
C TYR A 132 5.20 -9.94 8.70
N ASP A 133 4.44 -10.27 9.72
CA ASP A 133 4.90 -10.74 11.02
C ASP A 133 3.89 -11.81 11.54
N PRO A 134 4.01 -13.06 11.05
CA PRO A 134 3.10 -14.13 11.44
C PRO A 134 3.26 -14.56 12.91
N ASP A 135 4.41 -14.31 13.52
CA ASP A 135 4.74 -14.78 14.88
C ASP A 135 4.48 -13.72 15.97
N GLY A 136 4.58 -12.42 15.63
CA GLY A 136 4.36 -11.31 16.56
C GLY A 136 2.91 -10.81 16.60
N ASP A 137 2.49 -10.07 15.57
CA ASP A 137 1.11 -9.57 15.42
C ASP A 137 0.39 -10.19 14.20
N PRO A 138 -0.09 -11.43 14.32
CA PRO A 138 -0.79 -12.13 13.23
C PRO A 138 -2.13 -11.49 12.87
N SER A 139 -2.66 -10.58 13.70
CA SER A 139 -3.93 -9.91 13.39
C SER A 139 -3.74 -8.82 12.36
N ASN A 140 -2.65 -8.06 12.44
CA ASN A 140 -2.34 -6.98 11.51
C ASN A 140 -1.43 -7.41 10.35
N SER A 141 -0.69 -8.51 10.50
CA SER A 141 0.13 -9.08 9.44
C SER A 141 -0.66 -9.42 8.17
N THR A 142 0.02 -9.32 7.03
CA THR A 142 -0.39 -9.96 5.77
C THR A 142 -0.48 -11.46 5.96
N LYS A 143 -1.58 -12.07 5.54
CA LYS A 143 -1.79 -13.52 5.68
C LYS A 143 -2.85 -14.04 4.74
N VAL A 144 -2.73 -15.30 4.37
CA VAL A 144 -3.90 -16.06 3.92
C VAL A 144 -4.80 -16.28 5.14
N ILE A 145 -6.03 -15.78 5.07
CA ILE A 145 -7.01 -15.92 6.15
C ILE A 145 -7.60 -17.32 6.11
N ASP A 146 -8.02 -17.74 4.92
CA ASP A 146 -8.72 -18.99 4.71
C ASP A 146 -8.57 -19.46 3.25
N TYR A 147 -8.60 -20.76 3.06
CA TYR A 147 -8.69 -21.39 1.76
C TYR A 147 -9.61 -22.61 1.85
N GLU A 148 -10.84 -22.44 1.37
CA GLU A 148 -11.80 -23.51 1.16
C GLU A 148 -12.03 -23.62 -0.34
N SER A 149 -11.35 -24.58 -1.00
CA SER A 149 -11.41 -24.74 -2.46
C SER A 149 -12.87 -24.71 -2.94
N PRO A 150 -13.23 -23.83 -3.91
CA PRO A 150 -12.35 -23.04 -4.78
C PRO A 150 -12.08 -21.59 -4.34
N THR A 151 -12.43 -21.18 -3.11
CA THR A 151 -12.33 -19.78 -2.65
C THR A 151 -11.12 -19.55 -1.75
N LEU A 152 -10.28 -18.58 -2.13
CA LEU A 152 -9.15 -18.08 -1.33
C LEU A 152 -9.50 -16.71 -0.74
N THR A 153 -9.24 -16.53 0.56
CA THR A 153 -9.34 -15.23 1.23
C THR A 153 -7.97 -14.80 1.75
N VAL A 154 -7.48 -13.65 1.28
CA VAL A 154 -6.17 -13.10 1.66
C VAL A 154 -6.34 -11.72 2.27
N LYS A 155 -5.66 -11.47 3.39
CA LYS A 155 -5.46 -10.13 3.96
C LYS A 155 -4.10 -9.60 3.54
N MET A 156 -4.09 -8.46 2.89
CA MET A 156 -2.89 -7.70 2.57
C MET A 156 -2.78 -6.48 3.47
N THR A 157 -1.61 -6.26 4.08
CA THR A 157 -1.31 -5.10 4.92
C THR A 157 -0.03 -4.42 4.44
N ALA A 158 -0.06 -3.10 4.27
CA ALA A 158 1.11 -2.30 3.98
C ALA A 158 1.23 -1.11 4.94
N THR A 159 2.46 -0.69 5.22
CA THR A 159 2.75 0.47 6.07
C THR A 159 3.66 1.44 5.31
N CYS A 160 3.32 2.73 5.29
CA CYS A 160 4.16 3.77 4.73
C CYS A 160 4.19 4.94 5.73
N GLY A 161 5.39 5.37 6.14
CA GLY A 161 5.53 6.34 7.22
C GLY A 161 4.85 5.85 8.50
N GLU A 162 3.93 6.65 9.04
CA GLU A 162 3.12 6.31 10.23
C GLU A 162 1.77 5.66 9.87
N THR A 163 1.51 5.40 8.58
CA THR A 163 0.21 4.99 8.08
C THR A 163 0.20 3.52 7.70
N THR A 164 -0.72 2.75 8.28
CA THR A 164 -0.94 1.34 7.93
C THR A 164 -2.31 1.15 7.29
N VAL A 165 -2.36 0.39 6.19
CA VAL A 165 -3.58 0.05 5.46
C VAL A 165 -3.69 -1.46 5.35
N SER A 166 -4.88 -2.00 5.61
CA SER A 166 -5.20 -3.41 5.35
C SER A 166 -6.43 -3.55 4.46
N ARG A 167 -6.41 -4.53 3.55
CA ARG A 167 -7.59 -4.98 2.78
C ARG A 167 -7.66 -6.49 2.75
N GLN A 168 -8.89 -7.00 2.68
CA GLN A 168 -9.17 -8.40 2.44
C GLN A 168 -9.66 -8.57 1.01
N TYR A 169 -9.19 -9.62 0.36
CA TYR A 169 -9.58 -10.02 -0.98
C TYR A 169 -10.07 -11.45 -0.92
N GLU A 170 -11.29 -11.67 -1.40
CA GLU A 170 -11.88 -12.99 -1.58
C GLU A 170 -11.92 -13.27 -3.08
N THR A 171 -11.42 -14.42 -3.50
CA THR A 171 -11.36 -14.80 -4.92
C THR A 171 -11.66 -16.27 -5.09
N THR A 172 -12.46 -16.57 -6.11
CA THR A 172 -12.85 -17.94 -6.45
C THR A 172 -12.13 -18.39 -7.72
N GLN A 173 -11.52 -19.58 -7.68
CA GLN A 173 -10.93 -20.22 -8.86
C GLN A 173 -11.99 -20.42 -9.94
N ARG A 174 -11.61 -20.27 -11.21
CA ARG A 174 -12.45 -20.74 -12.31
C ARG A 174 -12.42 -22.26 -12.30
N VAL A 175 -13.49 -22.87 -11.79
CA VAL A 175 -13.67 -24.32 -11.83
C VAL A 175 -13.51 -24.78 -13.28
N PRO A 176 -12.60 -25.72 -13.60
CA PRO A 176 -12.60 -26.33 -14.93
C PRO A 176 -13.91 -27.09 -15.08
N THR A 177 -14.71 -26.73 -16.08
CA THR A 177 -15.92 -27.47 -16.44
C THR A 177 -15.50 -28.92 -16.69
N SER A 178 -15.87 -29.83 -15.80
CA SER A 178 -15.75 -31.26 -16.06
C SER A 178 -16.72 -31.60 -17.18
N GLU A 179 -16.21 -31.84 -18.39
CA GLU A 179 -16.93 -32.57 -19.45
C GLU A 179 -16.92 -34.08 -19.16
#